data_AF-A0A7R7I5A4-F1
#
_entry.id   AF-A0A7R7I5A4-F1
#
_cell.length_a   1.000
_cell.length_b   1.000
_cell.length_c   1.000
_cell.angle_alpha   90.00
_cell.angle_beta   90.00
_cell.angle_gamma   90.00
#
_symmetry.space_group_name_H-M   'P 1'
#
loop_
_entity.id
_entity.type
_entity.pdbx_description
1 polymer ?
#
loop_
_entity_poly.entity_id
_entity_poly.type
_entity_poly.pdbx_seq_one_letter_code
_entity_poly.pdbx_strand_id
1 'polypeptide(L)'
;MVEASIKPRARQRSSGWVYFGLVATGIYFAAILVTLSDADVDRLLQIKSFDFPSLNTFGDFLAGLCAPLAFLWLFVATMVQSQELALQSEELRLTREEFRLNREVSTRQAEEARSQAQYIGQQTAMLQAAEVDRLIEVHRDAFLRKMSEADGSQVKFGEGTDTAVISFGASPPKDFRAASKQLQRAAGELRGLVTRSPDRPRQGNLSAFIQIRHTLNSIEANINAASLPVQAAMQRDELAEATLAIDYLIEQTDPSTRLTSS
;
A
#
# COMPACT_ATOMS: atom_id res chain seq x y z
N MET A 1 19.03 16.80 -0.90
CA MET A 1 20.49 16.92 -0.67
C MET A 1 20.64 17.64 0.66
N VAL A 2 20.67 16.89 1.78
CA VAL A 2 20.72 17.45 3.14
C VAL A 2 22.16 17.28 3.62
N GLU A 3 22.86 18.40 3.69
CA GLU A 3 24.23 18.52 4.16
C GLU A 3 24.20 18.36 5.69
N ALA A 4 24.47 17.15 6.17
CA ALA A 4 24.61 16.87 7.59
C ALA A 4 25.88 17.57 8.11
N SER A 5 25.69 18.71 8.77
CA SER A 5 26.73 19.43 9.50
C SER A 5 27.20 18.57 10.68
N ILE A 6 28.28 17.82 10.48
CA ILE A 6 28.96 17.08 11.55
C ILE A 6 29.68 18.11 12.42
N LYS A 7 29.02 18.51 13.52
CA LYS A 7 29.60 19.36 14.55
C LYS A 7 30.74 18.59 15.26
N PRO A 8 31.95 19.16 15.38
CA PRO A 8 33.10 18.44 15.93
C PRO A 8 32.88 18.10 17.40
N ARG A 9 33.32 16.88 17.78
CA ARG A 9 33.24 16.33 19.14
C ARG A 9 33.82 17.33 20.15
N ALA A 10 32.99 17.69 21.13
CA ALA A 10 33.40 18.55 22.23
C ALA A 10 34.59 17.93 22.97
N ARG A 11 35.64 18.74 23.11
CA ARG A 11 36.87 18.44 23.85
C ARG A 11 36.50 17.94 25.25
N GLN A 12 36.82 16.68 25.54
CA GLN A 12 36.62 16.05 26.85
C GLN A 12 37.42 16.86 27.89
N ARG A 13 36.72 17.75 28.61
CA ARG A 13 37.32 18.52 29.70
C ARG A 13 37.50 17.55 30.86
N SER A 14 38.73 17.40 31.33
CA SER A 14 39.01 16.65 32.56
C SER A 14 38.13 17.20 33.68
N SER A 15 37.44 16.32 34.41
CA SER A 15 36.60 16.73 35.54
C SER A 15 37.46 17.48 36.56
N GLY A 16 37.04 18.69 36.95
CA GLY A 16 37.78 19.52 37.91
C GLY A 16 38.06 18.81 39.24
N TRP A 17 37.27 17.78 39.57
CA TRP A 17 37.46 16.92 40.72
C TRP A 17 38.72 16.06 40.66
N VAL A 18 39.13 15.61 39.46
CA VAL A 18 40.38 14.84 39.29
C VAL A 18 41.59 15.73 39.55
N TYR A 19 41.54 16.98 39.06
CA TYR A 19 42.58 17.96 39.34
C TYR A 19 42.65 18.29 40.83
N PHE A 20 41.50 18.50 41.48
CA PHE A 20 41.42 18.66 42.94
C PHE A 20 42.03 17.47 43.69
N GLY A 21 41.70 16.24 43.31
CA GLY A 21 42.26 15.03 43.92
C GLY A 21 43.79 14.94 43.79
N LEU A 22 44.34 15.30 42.64
CA LEU A 22 45.79 15.36 42.41
C LEU A 22 46.47 16.43 43.28
N VAL A 23 45.89 17.64 43.34
CA VAL A 23 46.43 18.74 44.17
C VAL A 23 46.37 18.38 45.66
N ALA A 24 45.24 17.84 46.14
CA ALA A 24 45.08 17.41 47.52
C ALA A 24 46.05 16.27 47.88
N THR A 25 46.27 15.32 46.98
CA THR A 25 47.28 14.26 47.15
C THR A 25 48.70 14.83 47.21
N GLY A 26 49.03 15.80 46.34
CA GLY A 26 50.33 16.48 46.37
C GLY A 26 50.59 17.25 47.67
N ILE A 27 49.60 17.98 48.17
CA ILE A 27 49.66 18.67 49.47
C ILE A 27 49.82 17.65 50.61
N TYR A 28 49.12 16.53 50.56
CA TYR A 28 49.23 15.47 51.56
C TYR A 28 50.65 14.90 51.63
N PHE A 29 51.26 14.55 50.49
CA PHE A 29 52.65 14.09 50.45
C PHE A 29 53.64 15.15 50.93
N ALA A 30 53.43 16.42 50.59
CA ALA A 30 54.27 17.51 51.08
C ALA A 30 54.19 17.66 52.61
N ALA A 31 52.98 17.55 53.20
CA ALA A 31 52.79 17.59 54.64
C ALA A 31 53.50 16.41 55.33
N ILE A 32 53.40 15.20 54.76
CA ILE A 32 54.13 14.02 55.25
C ILE A 32 55.65 14.29 55.21
N LEU A 33 56.17 14.79 54.10
CA LEU A 33 57.59 15.08 53.93
C LEU A 33 58.10 16.09 54.98
N VAL A 34 57.33 17.14 55.26
CA VAL A 34 57.65 18.14 56.30
C VAL A 34 57.64 17.52 57.70
N THR A 35 56.62 16.71 58.03
CA THR A 35 56.56 16.02 59.33
C THR A 35 57.70 15.01 59.52
N LEU A 36 58.17 14.40 58.45
CA LEU A 36 59.31 13.49 58.47
C LEU A 36 60.66 14.22 58.53
N SER A 37 60.76 15.45 58.02
CA SER A 37 62.00 16.25 58.10
C SER A 37 62.21 16.90 59.46
N ASP A 38 61.13 17.22 60.20
CA ASP A 38 61.20 17.75 61.57
C ASP A 38 61.33 16.65 62.63
N ALA A 39 60.96 15.41 62.32
CA ALA A 39 61.20 14.26 63.18
C ALA A 39 62.63 13.77 62.97
N ASP A 40 63.46 13.73 64.03
CA ASP A 40 64.82 13.15 64.01
C ASP A 40 64.81 11.77 63.30
N VAL A 41 65.17 11.76 62.01
CA VAL A 41 65.12 10.58 61.14
C VAL A 41 66.07 9.48 61.65
N ASP A 42 67.05 9.86 62.47
CA ASP A 42 67.96 8.97 63.18
C ASP A 42 67.26 8.03 64.18
N ARG A 43 66.09 8.42 64.73
CA ARG A 43 65.30 7.57 65.64
C ARG A 43 64.45 6.54 64.90
N LEU A 44 64.13 6.79 63.62
CA LEU A 44 63.41 5.88 62.72
C LEU A 44 64.33 4.87 62.03
N LEU A 45 65.60 5.24 61.78
CA LEU A 45 66.60 4.36 61.14
C LEU A 45 67.39 3.46 62.12
N GLN A 46 67.17 3.57 63.44
CA GLN A 46 67.74 2.66 64.46
C GLN A 46 67.02 1.30 64.57
N ILE A 47 66.27 0.87 63.56
CA ILE A 47 65.79 -0.52 63.43
C ILE A 47 66.94 -1.39 62.91
N LYS A 48 68.00 -1.52 63.70
CA LYS A 48 69.13 -2.41 63.43
C LYS A 48 69.19 -3.51 64.50
N SER A 49 68.07 -4.17 64.75
CA SER A 49 67.99 -5.46 65.44
C SER A 49 66.65 -6.11 65.09
N PHE A 50 66.65 -7.09 64.19
CA PHE A 50 65.48 -7.94 63.93
C PHE A 50 65.25 -8.82 65.16
N ASP A 51 64.40 -8.36 66.06
CA ASP A 51 63.54 -9.22 66.86
C ASP A 51 62.11 -8.94 66.40
N PHE A 52 61.26 -9.96 66.27
CA PHE A 52 59.96 -9.88 65.60
C PHE A 52 58.81 -9.38 66.52
N PRO A 53 58.70 -8.06 66.77
CA PRO A 53 57.39 -7.40 66.88
C PRO A 53 57.13 -6.34 65.79
N SER A 54 58.02 -6.19 64.80
CA SER A 54 58.09 -5.00 63.93
C SER A 54 57.18 -4.98 62.69
N LEU A 55 56.51 -6.08 62.34
CA LEU A 55 55.70 -6.14 61.12
C LEU A 55 54.32 -5.48 61.28
N ASN A 56 53.72 -5.60 62.48
CA ASN A 56 52.41 -5.00 62.76
C ASN A 56 52.49 -3.47 62.84
N THR A 57 53.54 -2.93 63.47
CA THR A 57 53.73 -1.48 63.60
C THR A 57 54.04 -0.79 62.26
N PHE A 58 54.77 -1.48 61.37
CA PHE A 58 54.95 -1.02 59.99
C PHE A 58 53.63 -1.03 59.20
N GLY A 59 52.82 -2.08 59.39
CA GLY A 59 51.46 -2.16 58.84
C GLY A 59 50.54 -1.05 59.34
N ASP A 60 50.55 -0.75 60.64
CA ASP A 60 49.73 0.30 61.25
C ASP A 60 50.13 1.71 60.76
N PHE A 61 51.43 1.95 60.55
CA PHE A 61 51.91 3.19 59.94
C PHE A 61 51.45 3.35 58.49
N LEU A 62 51.60 2.29 57.68
CA LEU A 62 51.18 2.31 56.28
C LEU A 62 49.65 2.43 56.16
N ALA A 63 48.90 1.78 57.05
CA ALA A 63 47.45 1.90 57.12
C ALA A 63 47.02 3.34 57.47
N GLY A 64 47.69 3.98 58.44
CA GLY A 64 47.45 5.39 58.78
C GLY A 64 47.75 6.35 57.63
N LEU A 65 48.79 6.07 56.83
CA LEU A 65 49.16 6.87 55.66
C LEU A 65 48.19 6.67 54.48
N CYS A 66 47.78 5.42 54.23
CA CYS A 66 46.97 5.05 53.07
C CYS A 66 45.47 5.30 53.28
N ALA A 67 44.96 5.25 54.51
CA ALA A 67 43.52 5.37 54.78
C ALA A 67 42.92 6.74 54.35
N PRO A 68 43.52 7.90 54.69
CA PRO A 68 43.02 9.20 54.22
C PRO A 68 43.13 9.37 52.70
N LEU A 69 44.19 8.83 52.11
CA LEU A 69 44.42 8.89 50.67
C LEU A 69 43.38 8.05 49.89
N ALA A 70 43.10 6.83 50.36
CA ALA A 70 42.06 6.00 49.78
C ALA A 70 40.67 6.65 49.89
N PHE A 71 40.37 7.28 51.02
CA PHE A 71 39.11 8.00 51.21
C PHE A 71 38.97 9.22 50.27
N LEU A 72 40.05 9.99 50.09
CA LEU A 72 40.08 11.12 49.15
C LEU A 72 39.76 10.66 47.72
N TRP A 73 40.41 9.60 47.24
CA TRP A 73 40.16 9.08 45.90
C TRP A 73 38.78 8.47 45.73
N LEU A 74 38.24 7.82 46.76
CA LEU A 74 36.85 7.34 46.77
C LEU A 74 35.87 8.51 46.61
N PHE A 75 36.05 9.59 47.37
CA PHE A 75 35.21 10.78 47.25
C PHE A 75 35.28 11.43 45.87
N VAL A 76 36.50 11.60 45.32
CA VAL A 76 36.70 12.13 43.96
C VAL A 76 36.00 11.25 42.93
N ALA A 77 36.16 9.92 43.02
CA ALA A 77 35.52 8.99 42.11
C ALA A 77 33.98 9.09 42.17
N THR A 78 33.39 9.17 43.37
CA THR A 78 31.93 9.34 43.53
C THR A 78 31.44 10.67 42.94
N MET A 79 32.18 11.77 43.11
CA MET A 79 31.83 13.05 42.53
C MET A 79 31.89 13.04 41.00
N VAL A 80 32.96 12.50 40.42
CA VAL A 80 33.08 12.34 38.96
C VAL A 80 31.93 11.48 38.42
N GLN A 81 31.66 10.34 39.07
CA GLN A 81 30.58 9.43 38.68
C GLN A 81 29.21 10.11 38.73
N SER A 82 28.94 10.95 39.73
CA SER A 82 27.68 11.69 39.85
C SER A 82 27.47 12.70 38.70
N GLN A 83 28.55 13.34 38.24
CA GLN A 83 28.50 14.28 37.11
C GLN A 83 28.23 13.55 35.80
N GLU A 84 28.86 12.40 35.58
CA GLU A 84 28.61 11.57 34.40
C GLU A 84 27.14 11.11 34.34
N LEU A 85 26.58 10.69 35.48
CA LEU A 85 25.16 10.31 35.56
C LEU A 85 24.20 11.47 35.28
N ALA A 86 24.52 12.67 35.77
CA ALA A 86 23.72 13.86 35.50
C ALA A 86 23.72 14.23 34.00
N LEU A 87 24.89 14.18 33.36
CA LEU A 87 25.02 14.42 31.93
C LEU A 87 24.30 13.35 31.10
N GLN A 88 24.46 12.07 31.45
CA GLN A 88 23.74 10.97 30.80
C GLN A 88 22.22 11.10 30.94
N SER A 89 21.74 11.55 32.10
CA SER A 89 20.30 11.77 32.33
C SER A 89 19.74 12.86 31.42
N GLU A 90 20.50 13.94 31.20
CA GLU A 90 20.09 15.01 30.29
C GLU A 90 20.13 14.56 28.82
N GLU A 91 21.15 13.82 28.40
CA GLU A 91 21.21 13.24 27.06
C GLU A 91 20.04 12.27 26.79
N LEU A 92 19.67 11.44 27.77
CA LEU A 92 18.50 10.58 27.69
C LEU A 92 17.19 11.38 27.62
N ARG A 93 17.09 12.50 28.33
CA ARG A 93 15.92 13.40 28.28
C ARG A 93 15.75 13.97 26.87
N LEU A 94 16.82 14.50 26.28
CA LEU A 94 16.84 15.03 24.91
C LEU A 94 16.51 13.93 23.90
N THR A 95 17.11 12.74 24.05
CA THR A 95 16.84 11.59 23.16
C THR A 95 15.38 11.17 23.19
N ARG A 96 14.73 11.18 24.37
CA ARG A 96 13.29 10.90 24.50
C ARG A 96 12.43 11.96 23.81
N GLU A 97 12.83 13.22 23.88
CA GLU A 97 12.14 14.31 23.19
C GLU A 97 12.23 14.15 21.66
N GLU A 98 13.41 13.86 21.15
CA GLU A 98 13.63 13.55 19.73
C GLU A 98 12.82 12.33 19.27
N PHE A 99 12.77 11.26 20.07
CA PHE A 99 11.92 10.11 19.75
C PHE A 99 10.43 10.45 19.74
N ARG A 100 9.98 11.36 20.61
CA ARG A 100 8.59 11.82 20.62
C ARG A 100 8.27 12.58 19.33
N LEU A 101 9.14 13.50 18.91
CA LEU A 101 8.99 14.25 17.66
C LEU A 101 9.02 13.33 16.44
N ASN A 102 9.95 12.37 16.41
CA ASN A 102 10.03 11.38 15.33
C ASN A 102 8.77 10.50 15.25
N ARG A 103 8.21 10.09 16.39
CA ARG A 103 6.94 9.36 16.42
C ARG A 103 5.80 10.21 15.84
N GLU A 104 5.75 11.50 16.17
CA GLU A 104 4.73 12.41 15.64
C GLU A 104 4.83 12.56 14.12
N VAL A 105 6.03 12.79 13.60
CA VAL A 105 6.28 12.86 12.14
C VAL A 105 5.90 11.55 11.46
N SER A 106 6.33 10.41 12.02
CA SER A 106 5.98 9.08 11.48
C SER A 106 4.47 8.82 11.47
N THR A 107 3.76 9.28 12.50
CA THR A 107 2.29 9.16 12.56
C THR A 107 1.62 9.98 11.46
N ARG A 108 2.04 11.24 11.27
CA ARG A 108 1.50 12.09 10.18
C ARG A 108 1.79 11.51 8.80
N GLN A 109 3.01 10.99 8.57
CA GLN A 109 3.36 10.32 7.32
C GLN A 109 2.48 9.09 7.05
N ALA A 110 2.15 8.31 8.10
CA ALA A 110 1.26 7.16 7.96
C ALA A 110 -0.18 7.59 7.62
N GLU A 111 -0.67 8.69 8.19
CA GLU A 111 -1.99 9.26 7.85
C GLU A 111 -2.05 9.81 6.42
N GLU A 112 -1.01 10.52 5.99
CA GLU A 112 -0.87 11.01 4.62
C GLU A 112 -0.81 9.85 3.62
N ALA A 113 -0.02 8.80 3.92
CA ALA A 113 0.06 7.61 3.08
C ALA A 113 -1.28 6.88 2.96
N ARG A 114 -2.06 6.77 4.06
CA ARG A 114 -3.42 6.21 4.03
C ARG A 114 -4.35 7.04 3.16
N SER A 115 -4.30 8.36 3.28
CA SER A 115 -5.11 9.28 2.48
C SER A 115 -4.75 9.16 0.99
N GLN A 116 -3.46 9.10 0.66
CA GLN A 116 -2.98 8.90 -0.70
C GLN A 116 -3.45 7.55 -1.28
N ALA A 117 -3.39 6.47 -0.49
CA ALA A 117 -3.88 5.16 -0.92
C ALA A 117 -5.38 5.19 -1.24
N GLN A 118 -6.19 5.93 -0.46
CA GLN A 118 -7.62 6.11 -0.76
C GLN A 118 -7.84 6.86 -2.09
N TYR A 119 -7.11 7.94 -2.34
CA TYR A 119 -7.20 8.67 -3.62
C TYR A 119 -6.80 7.81 -4.81
N ILE A 120 -5.72 7.04 -4.70
CA ILE A 120 -5.28 6.11 -5.75
C ILE A 120 -6.35 5.02 -5.98
N GLY A 121 -6.96 4.51 -4.91
CA GLY A 121 -8.05 3.55 -5.01
C GLY A 121 -9.26 4.11 -5.77
N GLN A 122 -9.66 5.34 -5.46
CA GLN A 122 -10.75 6.03 -6.17
C GLN A 122 -10.40 6.28 -7.66
N GLN A 123 -9.18 6.75 -7.95
CA GLN A 123 -8.72 6.94 -9.32
C GLN A 123 -8.69 5.63 -10.10
N THR A 124 -8.25 4.54 -9.48
CA THR A 124 -8.22 3.21 -10.09
C THR A 124 -9.63 2.73 -10.41
N ALA A 125 -10.58 2.90 -9.49
CA ALA A 125 -11.99 2.59 -9.74
C ALA A 125 -12.58 3.41 -10.91
N MET A 126 -12.23 4.71 -10.99
CA MET A 126 -12.64 5.57 -12.12
C MET A 126 -12.04 5.10 -13.45
N LEU A 127 -10.74 4.75 -13.48
CA LEU A 127 -10.09 4.24 -14.67
C LEU A 127 -10.67 2.90 -15.13
N GLN A 128 -10.98 2.00 -14.19
CA GLN A 128 -11.63 0.73 -14.50
C GLN A 128 -13.03 0.95 -15.09
N ALA A 129 -13.83 1.84 -14.51
CA ALA A 129 -15.15 2.18 -15.05
C ALA A 129 -15.03 2.79 -16.46
N ALA A 130 -14.06 3.69 -16.68
CA ALA A 130 -13.83 4.30 -17.99
C ALA A 130 -13.39 3.27 -19.06
N GLU A 131 -12.60 2.27 -18.68
CA GLU A 131 -12.21 1.18 -19.58
C GLU A 131 -13.42 0.30 -19.95
N VAL A 132 -14.27 -0.02 -18.96
CA VAL A 132 -15.53 -0.74 -19.21
C VAL A 132 -16.46 0.05 -20.13
N ASP A 133 -16.58 1.35 -19.93
CA ASP A 133 -17.36 2.24 -20.80
C ASP A 133 -16.86 2.18 -22.24
N ARG A 134 -15.53 2.27 -22.43
CA ARG A 134 -14.89 2.15 -23.75
C ARG A 134 -15.16 0.79 -24.39
N LEU A 135 -15.07 -0.29 -23.62
CA LEU A 135 -15.38 -1.64 -24.11
C LEU A 135 -16.83 -1.73 -24.57
N ILE A 136 -17.78 -1.21 -23.80
CA ILE A 136 -19.20 -1.21 -24.17
C ILE A 136 -19.42 -0.40 -25.44
N GLU A 137 -18.77 0.74 -25.59
CA GLU A 137 -18.84 1.56 -26.80
C GLU A 137 -18.33 0.80 -28.04
N VAL A 138 -17.18 0.12 -27.94
CA VAL A 138 -16.65 -0.71 -29.03
C VAL A 138 -17.62 -1.83 -29.41
N HIS A 139 -18.23 -2.49 -28.43
CA HIS A 139 -19.20 -3.56 -28.69
C HIS A 139 -20.52 -3.03 -29.25
N ARG A 140 -20.97 -1.86 -28.80
CA ARG A 140 -22.12 -1.14 -29.35
C ARG A 140 -21.92 -0.85 -30.83
N ASP A 141 -20.78 -0.28 -31.18
CA ASP A 141 -20.48 0.09 -32.56
C ASP A 141 -20.31 -1.15 -33.43
N ALA A 142 -19.73 -2.22 -32.89
CA ALA A 142 -19.68 -3.52 -33.55
C ALA A 142 -21.08 -4.10 -33.79
N PHE A 143 -21.98 -4.01 -32.81
CA PHE A 143 -23.38 -4.42 -32.94
C PHE A 143 -24.10 -3.61 -34.03
N LEU A 144 -23.98 -2.27 -34.01
CA LEU A 144 -24.61 -1.40 -35.02
C LEU A 144 -24.11 -1.69 -36.44
N ARG A 145 -22.80 -1.88 -36.59
CA ARG A 145 -22.20 -2.29 -37.87
C ARG A 145 -22.72 -3.65 -38.33
N LYS A 146 -22.78 -4.65 -37.44
CA LYS A 146 -23.31 -5.98 -37.79
C LYS A 146 -24.79 -5.93 -38.17
N MET A 147 -25.57 -5.10 -37.48
CA MET A 147 -26.96 -4.83 -37.84
C MET A 147 -27.07 -4.15 -39.21
N SER A 148 -26.17 -3.21 -39.52
CA SER A 148 -26.10 -2.59 -40.84
C SER A 148 -25.63 -3.55 -41.94
N GLU A 149 -24.76 -4.51 -41.64
CA GLU A 149 -24.34 -5.57 -42.57
C GLU A 149 -25.47 -6.59 -42.78
N ALA A 150 -26.27 -6.82 -41.74
CA ALA A 150 -27.48 -7.64 -41.78
C ALA A 150 -28.67 -6.89 -42.43
N ASP A 151 -28.60 -5.57 -42.60
CA ASP A 151 -29.59 -4.78 -43.33
C ASP A 151 -29.51 -5.15 -44.81
N GLY A 152 -30.50 -5.92 -45.27
CA GLY A 152 -30.50 -6.58 -46.59
C GLY A 152 -30.29 -8.10 -46.54
N SER A 153 -29.89 -8.65 -45.39
CA SER A 153 -30.05 -10.09 -45.13
C SER A 153 -31.53 -10.40 -44.99
N GLN A 154 -31.99 -11.40 -45.73
CA GLN A 154 -33.39 -11.80 -45.80
C GLN A 154 -33.53 -13.19 -45.20
N VAL A 155 -34.46 -13.36 -44.25
CA VAL A 155 -34.90 -14.71 -43.90
C VAL A 155 -35.98 -15.12 -44.89
N LYS A 156 -35.71 -16.18 -45.65
CA LYS A 156 -36.65 -16.72 -46.64
C LYS A 156 -37.48 -17.83 -46.00
N PHE A 157 -38.79 -17.75 -46.21
CA PHE A 157 -39.79 -18.68 -45.75
C PHE A 157 -40.48 -19.35 -46.93
N GLY A 158 -40.33 -20.67 -47.07
CA GLY A 158 -40.92 -21.44 -48.17
C GLY A 158 -39.94 -21.72 -49.31
N GLU A 159 -40.44 -22.44 -50.31
CA GLU A 159 -39.66 -22.96 -51.43
C GLU A 159 -40.26 -22.46 -52.76
N GLY A 160 -39.43 -22.06 -53.71
CA GLY A 160 -39.90 -21.55 -55.01
C GLY A 160 -40.49 -20.13 -54.97
N THR A 161 -41.60 -19.91 -55.70
CA THR A 161 -42.22 -18.59 -55.91
C THR A 161 -43.08 -18.08 -54.75
N ASP A 162 -43.37 -18.93 -53.75
CA ASP A 162 -44.15 -18.57 -52.55
C ASP A 162 -43.23 -18.33 -51.34
N THR A 163 -42.19 -17.50 -51.56
CA THR A 163 -41.21 -17.15 -50.53
C THR A 163 -41.63 -15.87 -49.80
N ALA A 164 -41.98 -16.01 -48.51
CA ALA A 164 -42.09 -14.85 -47.64
C ALA A 164 -40.69 -14.41 -47.20
N VAL A 165 -40.45 -13.10 -47.26
CA VAL A 165 -39.14 -12.50 -46.95
C VAL A 165 -39.31 -11.57 -45.76
N ILE A 166 -38.52 -11.80 -44.70
CA ILE A 166 -38.41 -10.85 -43.60
C ILE A 166 -37.12 -10.07 -43.78
N SER A 167 -37.25 -8.73 -43.84
CA SER A 167 -36.12 -7.81 -43.90
C SER A 167 -35.83 -7.24 -42.52
N PHE A 168 -34.56 -7.09 -42.17
CA PHE A 168 -34.12 -6.53 -40.89
C PHE A 168 -34.19 -5.00 -40.81
N GLY A 169 -34.86 -4.37 -41.76
CA GLY A 169 -34.92 -2.91 -41.90
C GLY A 169 -34.96 -2.52 -43.36
N ALA A 170 -35.14 -1.23 -43.60
CA ALA A 170 -34.94 -0.59 -44.91
C ALA A 170 -33.76 0.41 -44.87
N SER A 171 -33.11 0.54 -43.71
CA SER A 171 -32.06 1.52 -43.45
C SER A 171 -31.26 1.12 -42.21
N PRO A 172 -29.95 1.40 -42.20
CA PRO A 172 -29.09 1.03 -41.09
C PRO A 172 -29.51 1.78 -39.82
N PRO A 173 -29.55 1.10 -38.67
CA PRO A 173 -29.97 1.73 -37.42
C PRO A 173 -28.95 2.78 -36.99
N LYS A 174 -29.44 3.97 -36.63
CA LYS A 174 -28.60 5.10 -36.20
C LYS A 174 -28.07 4.95 -34.77
N ASP A 175 -28.79 4.21 -33.95
CA ASP A 175 -28.48 4.00 -32.54
C ASP A 175 -28.92 2.60 -32.08
N PHE A 176 -28.48 2.22 -30.88
CA PHE A 176 -28.75 0.90 -30.29
C PHE A 176 -30.26 0.63 -30.18
N ARG A 177 -31.02 1.65 -29.78
CA ARG A 177 -32.48 1.60 -29.66
C ARG A 177 -33.16 1.26 -30.98
N ALA A 178 -32.79 1.94 -32.07
CA ALA A 178 -33.34 1.67 -33.39
C ALA A 178 -33.00 0.26 -33.85
N ALA A 179 -31.77 -0.20 -33.61
CA ALA A 179 -31.34 -1.56 -33.91
C ALA A 179 -32.12 -2.61 -33.11
N SER A 180 -32.31 -2.39 -31.80
CA SER A 180 -33.13 -3.27 -30.94
C SER A 180 -34.56 -3.37 -31.46
N LYS A 181 -35.20 -2.23 -31.78
CA LYS A 181 -36.56 -2.21 -32.35
C LYS A 181 -36.65 -2.92 -33.70
N GLN A 182 -35.62 -2.83 -34.54
CA GLN A 182 -35.56 -3.57 -35.81
C GLN A 182 -35.52 -5.09 -35.57
N LEU A 183 -34.69 -5.57 -34.64
CA LEU A 183 -34.65 -6.98 -34.25
C LEU A 183 -36.00 -7.46 -33.71
N GLN A 184 -36.62 -6.69 -32.82
CA GLN A 184 -37.94 -7.01 -32.25
C GLN A 184 -39.02 -7.11 -33.33
N ARG A 185 -39.05 -6.18 -34.29
CA ARG A 185 -39.99 -6.21 -35.42
C ARG A 185 -39.78 -7.44 -36.28
N ALA A 186 -38.52 -7.72 -36.67
CA ALA A 186 -38.20 -8.89 -37.48
C ALA A 186 -38.60 -10.20 -36.75
N ALA A 187 -38.32 -10.31 -35.45
CA ALA A 187 -38.75 -11.44 -34.63
C ALA A 187 -40.28 -11.54 -34.52
N GLY A 188 -41.00 -10.42 -34.42
CA GLY A 188 -42.46 -10.37 -34.40
C GLY A 188 -43.10 -10.80 -35.72
N GLU A 189 -42.57 -10.32 -36.85
CA GLU A 189 -42.99 -10.73 -38.19
C GLU A 189 -42.74 -12.23 -38.41
N LEU A 190 -41.57 -12.69 -38.00
CA LEU A 190 -41.19 -14.11 -38.02
C LEU A 190 -42.18 -14.96 -37.24
N ARG A 191 -42.51 -14.54 -36.02
CA ARG A 191 -43.48 -15.23 -35.17
C ARG A 191 -44.84 -15.31 -35.83
N GLY A 192 -45.32 -14.20 -36.41
CA GLY A 192 -46.59 -14.19 -37.13
C GLY A 192 -46.62 -15.08 -38.38
N LEU A 193 -45.49 -15.28 -39.06
CA LEU A 193 -45.38 -16.23 -40.17
C LEU A 193 -45.34 -17.68 -39.68
N VAL A 194 -44.52 -17.97 -38.67
CA VAL A 194 -44.41 -19.32 -38.09
C VAL A 194 -45.76 -19.79 -37.56
N THR A 195 -46.54 -18.93 -36.91
CA THR A 195 -47.89 -19.28 -36.44
C THR A 195 -48.86 -19.59 -37.59
N ARG A 196 -48.74 -18.91 -38.74
CA ARG A 196 -49.61 -19.11 -39.90
C ARG A 196 -49.18 -20.30 -40.76
N SER A 197 -47.91 -20.70 -40.71
CA SER A 197 -47.36 -21.73 -41.59
C SER A 197 -46.20 -22.46 -40.90
N PRO A 198 -46.51 -23.35 -39.93
CA PRO A 198 -45.50 -23.98 -39.08
C PRO A 198 -44.56 -24.95 -39.82
N ASP A 199 -45.06 -25.60 -40.89
CA ASP A 199 -44.33 -26.65 -41.60
C ASP A 199 -43.42 -26.13 -42.72
N ARG A 200 -43.32 -24.81 -42.92
CA ARG A 200 -42.51 -24.24 -44.00
C ARG A 200 -41.01 -24.31 -43.69
N PRO A 201 -40.17 -24.71 -44.67
CA PRO A 201 -38.73 -24.66 -44.51
C PRO A 201 -38.27 -23.21 -44.37
N ARG A 202 -37.24 -23.01 -43.53
CA ARG A 202 -36.70 -21.72 -43.14
C ARG A 202 -35.23 -21.67 -43.47
N GLN A 203 -34.83 -20.63 -44.18
CA GLN A 203 -33.44 -20.39 -44.51
C GLN A 203 -33.08 -18.96 -44.14
N GLY A 204 -32.08 -18.81 -43.29
CA GLY A 204 -31.60 -17.52 -42.81
C GLY A 204 -30.10 -17.54 -42.59
N ASN A 205 -29.51 -16.36 -42.47
CA ASN A 205 -28.08 -16.22 -42.20
C ASN A 205 -27.81 -16.44 -40.70
N LEU A 206 -27.79 -17.72 -40.28
CA LEU A 206 -27.52 -18.13 -38.90
C LEU A 206 -26.23 -17.50 -38.36
N SER A 207 -25.19 -17.43 -39.20
CA SER A 207 -23.89 -16.89 -38.80
C SER A 207 -23.98 -15.41 -38.39
N ALA A 208 -24.79 -14.60 -39.10
CA ALA A 208 -25.00 -13.20 -38.76
C ALA A 208 -25.71 -13.08 -37.41
N PHE A 209 -26.73 -13.90 -37.15
CA PHE A 209 -27.46 -13.87 -35.88
C PHE A 209 -26.60 -14.28 -34.69
N ILE A 210 -25.77 -15.33 -34.85
CA ILE A 210 -24.82 -15.74 -33.81
C ILE A 210 -23.83 -14.62 -33.50
N GLN A 211 -23.33 -13.91 -34.52
CA GLN A 211 -22.40 -12.81 -34.30
C GLN A 211 -23.06 -11.61 -33.61
N ILE A 212 -24.31 -11.28 -33.96
CA ILE A 212 -25.11 -10.25 -33.27
C ILE A 212 -25.31 -10.65 -31.81
N ARG A 213 -25.69 -11.91 -31.56
CA ARG A 213 -25.87 -12.43 -30.20
C ARG A 213 -24.60 -12.35 -29.38
N HIS A 214 -23.45 -12.69 -29.97
CA HIS A 214 -22.16 -12.58 -29.30
C HIS A 214 -21.88 -11.12 -28.87
N THR A 215 -22.12 -10.14 -29.74
CA THR A 215 -21.93 -8.73 -29.36
C THR A 215 -22.87 -8.29 -28.23
N LEU A 216 -24.13 -8.75 -28.23
CA LEU A 216 -25.09 -8.45 -27.16
C LEU A 216 -24.68 -9.09 -25.83
N ASN A 217 -24.20 -10.34 -25.85
CA ASN A 217 -23.64 -11.02 -24.67
C ASN A 217 -22.47 -10.25 -24.06
N SER A 218 -21.55 -9.74 -24.89
CA SER A 218 -20.43 -8.95 -24.40
C SER A 218 -20.88 -7.62 -23.77
N ILE A 219 -21.93 -6.98 -24.30
CA ILE A 219 -22.51 -5.77 -23.69
C ILE A 219 -23.15 -6.13 -22.35
N GLU A 220 -23.97 -7.18 -22.30
CA GLU A 220 -24.69 -7.63 -21.10
C GLU A 220 -23.73 -8.03 -19.96
N ALA A 221 -22.65 -8.73 -20.27
CA ALA A 221 -21.64 -9.13 -19.28
C ALA A 221 -20.95 -7.94 -18.60
N ASN A 222 -20.84 -6.80 -19.30
CA ASN A 222 -20.07 -5.64 -18.85
C ASN A 222 -20.95 -4.48 -18.36
N ILE A 223 -22.25 -4.45 -18.70
CA ILE A 223 -23.11 -3.28 -18.44
C ILE A 223 -23.25 -2.94 -16.96
N ASN A 224 -23.21 -3.94 -16.07
CA ASN A 224 -23.30 -3.71 -14.62
C ASN A 224 -22.06 -3.02 -14.03
N ALA A 225 -20.91 -3.15 -14.71
CA ALA A 225 -19.65 -2.53 -14.30
C ALA A 225 -19.41 -1.15 -14.97
N ALA A 226 -20.30 -0.74 -15.87
CA ALA A 226 -20.23 0.52 -16.59
C ALA A 226 -20.62 1.72 -15.72
N SER A 227 -20.29 2.94 -16.17
CA SER A 227 -20.76 4.16 -15.54
C SER A 227 -22.27 4.34 -15.69
N LEU A 228 -22.89 5.07 -14.75
CA LEU A 228 -24.34 5.35 -14.75
C LEU A 228 -24.85 5.95 -16.08
N PRO A 229 -24.15 6.91 -16.73
CA PRO A 229 -24.57 7.41 -18.03
C PRO A 229 -24.62 6.33 -19.12
N VAL A 230 -23.63 5.44 -19.18
CA VAL A 230 -23.60 4.34 -20.17
C VAL A 230 -24.70 3.33 -19.89
N GLN A 231 -24.93 2.98 -18.61
CA GLN A 231 -26.05 2.12 -18.22
C GLN A 231 -27.40 2.73 -18.61
N ALA A 232 -27.58 4.03 -18.40
CA ALA A 232 -28.80 4.74 -18.76
C ALA A 232 -29.00 4.84 -20.29
N ALA A 233 -27.92 5.05 -21.04
CA ALA A 233 -27.95 5.12 -22.50
C ALA A 233 -28.31 3.78 -23.16
N MET A 234 -27.85 2.67 -22.58
CA MET A 234 -28.10 1.32 -23.10
C MET A 234 -29.45 0.73 -22.70
N GLN A 235 -30.23 1.43 -21.86
CA GLN A 235 -31.57 1.05 -21.36
C GLN A 235 -31.77 -0.46 -21.20
N ARG A 236 -31.53 -0.99 -20.00
CA ARG A 236 -31.52 -2.45 -19.72
C ARG A 236 -32.66 -3.24 -20.37
N ASP A 237 -33.87 -2.68 -20.40
CA ASP A 237 -35.03 -3.31 -21.02
C ASP A 237 -34.84 -3.51 -22.55
N GLU A 238 -34.29 -2.52 -23.25
CA GLU A 238 -34.03 -2.59 -24.69
C GLU A 238 -32.95 -3.62 -25.05
N LEU A 239 -31.94 -3.80 -24.18
CA LEU A 239 -30.92 -4.83 -24.33
C LEU A 239 -31.52 -6.23 -24.13
N ALA A 240 -32.31 -6.42 -23.07
CA ALA A 240 -32.98 -7.68 -22.79
C ALA A 240 -33.94 -8.07 -23.92
N GLU A 241 -34.74 -7.13 -24.41
CA GLU A 241 -35.65 -7.35 -25.53
C GLU A 241 -34.91 -7.66 -26.84
N ALA A 242 -33.78 -7.00 -27.11
CA ALA A 242 -32.93 -7.31 -28.27
C ALA A 242 -32.37 -8.73 -28.18
N THR A 243 -31.89 -9.13 -27.00
CA THR A 243 -31.38 -10.48 -26.72
C THR A 243 -32.46 -11.54 -26.96
N LEU A 244 -33.66 -11.35 -26.40
CA LEU A 244 -34.78 -12.28 -26.62
C LEU A 244 -35.20 -12.36 -28.09
N ALA A 245 -35.20 -11.22 -28.80
CA ALA A 245 -35.52 -11.19 -30.21
C ALA A 245 -34.49 -11.98 -31.04
N ILE A 246 -33.19 -11.78 -30.80
CA ILE A 246 -32.15 -12.49 -31.55
C ILE A 246 -32.12 -14.00 -31.22
N ASP A 247 -32.35 -14.38 -29.97
CA ASP A 247 -32.41 -15.79 -29.56
C ASP A 247 -33.57 -16.50 -30.28
N TYR A 248 -34.73 -15.84 -30.38
CA TYR A 248 -35.86 -16.35 -31.16
C TYR A 248 -35.50 -16.54 -32.63
N LEU A 249 -34.84 -15.57 -33.25
CA LEU A 249 -34.42 -15.66 -34.67
C LEU A 249 -33.45 -16.82 -34.92
N ILE A 250 -32.48 -17.02 -34.02
CA ILE A 250 -31.52 -18.14 -34.07
C ILE A 250 -32.27 -19.47 -33.98
N GLU A 251 -33.15 -19.62 -32.99
CA GLU A 251 -33.91 -20.84 -32.74
C GLU A 251 -34.78 -21.25 -33.94
N GLN A 252 -35.39 -20.27 -34.62
CA GLN A 252 -36.20 -20.54 -35.80
C GLN A 252 -35.35 -20.83 -37.06
N THR A 253 -34.11 -20.36 -37.11
CA THR A 253 -33.20 -20.57 -38.25
C THR A 253 -32.48 -21.91 -38.17
N ASP A 254 -32.18 -22.39 -36.97
CA ASP A 254 -31.61 -23.71 -36.73
C ASP A 254 -32.28 -24.40 -35.53
N PRO A 255 -33.26 -25.28 -35.77
CA PRO A 255 -33.98 -25.99 -34.71
C PRO A 255 -33.08 -26.87 -33.83
N SER A 256 -31.88 -27.24 -34.30
CA SER A 256 -30.96 -28.10 -33.54
C SER A 256 -30.37 -27.39 -32.31
N THR A 257 -30.39 -26.05 -32.29
CA THR A 257 -29.96 -25.23 -31.14
C THR A 257 -30.88 -25.32 -29.92
N ARG A 258 -32.09 -25.91 -30.05
CA ARG A 258 -33.00 -26.15 -28.92
C ARG A 258 -32.43 -27.09 -27.84
N LEU A 259 -31.41 -27.88 -28.18
CA LEU A 259 -30.86 -28.91 -27.28
C LEU A 259 -29.74 -28.39 -26.35
N THR A 260 -29.28 -27.14 -26.52
CA THR A 260 -28.13 -26.60 -25.75
C THR A 260 -28.51 -25.53 -24.72
N SER A 261 -29.79 -25.17 -24.59
CA SER A 261 -30.28 -24.10 -23.70
C SER A 261 -31.05 -24.60 -22.47
N SER A 262 -31.01 -25.91 -22.18
CA SER A 262 -31.52 -26.47 -20.93
C SER A 262 -30.45 -26.61 -19.85
#